data_AF-A0A7Z9M4N3-F1
#
_entry.id   AF-A0A7Z9M4N3-F1
#
_cell.length_a   1.000
_cell.length_b   1.000
_cell.length_c   1.000
_cell.angle_alpha   90.00
_cell.angle_beta   90.00
_cell.angle_gamma   90.00
#
_symmetry.space_group_name_H-M   'P 1'
#
loop_
_entity.id
_entity.type
_entity.pdbx_description
1 polymer ?
#
loop_
_entity_poly.entity_id
_entity_poly.type
_entity_poly.pdbx_seq_one_letter_code
_entity_poly.pdbx_strand_id
1 'polypeptide(L)' 'MEKQKKFMKEAIRLSMENAKNGKGGPFGAVIVKNGKIIASGVNKVTQSS' A
#
# COMPACT_ATOMS: atom_id res chain seq x y z
N MET A 1 0.18 -16.76 9.27
CA MET A 1 0.33 -15.46 9.95
C MET A 1 1.61 -14.70 9.57
N GLU A 2 2.82 -15.27 9.65
CA GLU A 2 4.06 -14.50 9.34
C GLU A 2 4.13 -13.95 7.90
N LYS A 3 3.69 -14.72 6.90
CA LYS A 3 3.58 -14.23 5.51
C LYS A 3 2.60 -13.06 5.38
N GLN A 4 1.46 -13.12 6.07
CA GLN A 4 0.48 -12.02 6.07
C GLN A 4 1.07 -10.75 6.70
N LYS A 5 1.82 -10.86 7.80
CA LYS A 5 2.53 -9.72 8.41
C LYS A 5 3.52 -9.09 7.43
N LYS A 6 4.26 -9.88 6.64
CA LYS A 6 5.17 -9.37 5.60
C LYS A 6 4.41 -8.54 4.55
N PHE A 7 3.29 -9.04 4.04
CA PHE A 7 2.50 -8.32 3.05
C PHE A 7 1.80 -7.09 3.64
N MET A 8 1.35 -7.17 4.90
CA MET A 8 0.76 -6.04 5.60
C MET A 8 1.78 -4.93 5.84
N LYS A 9 3.03 -5.26 6.20
CA LYS A 9 4.12 -4.28 6.31
C LYS A 9 4.34 -3.53 5.00
N GLU A 10 4.22 -4.20 3.86
CA GLU A 10 4.34 -3.54 2.55
C GLU A 10 3.16 -2.61 2.26
N ALA A 11 1.93 -3.03 2.57
CA ALA A 11 0.75 -2.16 2.46
C ALA A 11 0.87 -0.90 3.35
N ILE A 12 1.38 -1.05 4.57
CA ILE A 12 1.65 0.06 5.49
C ILE A 12 2.76 0.97 4.95
N ARG A 13 3.83 0.41 4.39
CA ARG A 13 4.91 1.18 3.74
C ARG A 13 4.34 2.08 2.64
N LEU A 14 3.50 1.54 1.78
CA LEU A 14 2.82 2.27 0.70
C LEU A 14 1.89 3.37 1.23
N SER A 15 1.11 3.06 2.28
CA SER A 15 0.24 4.03 2.96
C SER A 15 1.04 5.23 3.49
N MET A 16 2.14 4.98 4.20
CA MET A 16 3.00 6.03 4.75
C MET A 16 3.64 6.89 3.66
N GLU A 17 4.12 6.27 2.58
CA GLU A 17 4.70 6.98 1.44
C GLU A 17 3.66 7.86 0.73
N ASN A 18 2.44 7.37 0.59
CA ASN A 18 1.35 8.10 -0.05
C ASN A 18 0.97 9.37 0.74
N ALA A 19 0.85 9.23 2.06
CA ALA A 19 0.55 10.35 2.96
C ALA A 19 1.69 11.38 2.98
N LYS A 20 2.94 10.94 3.05
CA LYS A 20 4.12 11.82 3.05
C LYS A 20 4.25 12.63 1.75
N ASN A 21 3.95 12.01 0.62
CA ASN A 21 4.10 12.65 -0.69
C ASN A 21 2.87 13.44 -1.14
N GLY A 22 1.83 13.57 -0.29
CA GLY A 22 0.59 14.26 -0.66
C GLY A 22 -0.15 13.62 -1.84
N LYS A 23 0.13 12.34 -2.13
CA LYS A 23 -0.45 11.63 -3.29
C LYS A 23 -1.84 11.05 -3.02
N GLY A 24 -2.36 11.25 -1.81
CA GLY A 24 -3.70 10.89 -1.36
C GLY A 24 -3.72 10.53 0.14
N GLY A 25 -4.82 9.97 0.62
CA GLY A 25 -4.95 9.55 2.04
C GLY A 25 -4.05 8.36 2.42
N PRO A 26 -3.84 8.09 3.73
CA PRO A 26 -2.90 7.08 4.22
C PRO A 26 -3.42 5.64 4.05
N PHE A 27 -3.63 5.21 2.81
CA PHE A 27 -4.10 3.87 2.49
C PHE A 27 -3.23 3.26 1.40
N GLY A 28 -2.82 2.02 1.65
CA GLY A 28 -2.06 1.18 0.73
C GLY A 28 -2.65 -0.21 0.70
N ALA A 29 -2.58 -0.87 -0.46
CA ALA A 29 -3.09 -2.21 -0.68
C ALA A 29 -2.11 -3.01 -1.54
N VAL A 30 -2.08 -4.33 -1.33
CA VAL A 30 -1.30 -5.29 -2.12
C VAL A 30 -2.17 -6.51 -2.47
N ILE A 31 -2.03 -7.03 -3.68
CA ILE A 31 -2.66 -8.28 -4.12
C ILE A 31 -1.57 -9.35 -4.22
N VAL A 32 -1.79 -10.49 -3.57
CA VAL A 32 -0.81 -11.58 -3.49
C VAL A 32 -1.35 -12.82 -4.20
N LYS A 33 -0.56 -13.39 -5.10
CA LYS A 33 -0.82 -14.69 -5.74
C LYS A 33 0.41 -15.56 -5.62
N ASN A 34 0.23 -16.81 -5.21
CA ASN A 34 1.33 -17.78 -5.04
C ASN A 34 2.50 -17.26 -4.18
N GLY A 35 2.17 -16.53 -3.10
CA GLY A 35 3.17 -15.98 -2.18
C GLY A 35 3.98 -14.79 -2.71
N LYS A 36 3.61 -14.24 -3.88
CA LYS A 36 4.24 -13.07 -4.49
C LYS A 36 3.23 -11.93 -4.61
N ILE A 37 3.66 -10.70 -4.35
CA ILE A 37 2.86 -9.52 -4.65
C ILE A 37 2.80 -9.38 -6.17
N ILE A 38 1.59 -9.33 -6.73
CA ILE A 38 1.36 -9.16 -8.17
C ILE A 38 0.80 -7.80 -8.53
N ALA A 39 0.27 -7.07 -7.54
CA ALA A 39 -0.18 -5.70 -7.72
C ALA A 39 -0.10 -4.94 -6.39
N SER A 40 0.00 -3.62 -6.48
CA SER A 40 -0.09 -2.70 -5.35
C SER A 40 -0.87 -1.44 -5.76
N GLY A 41 -1.43 -0.75 -4.78
CA GLY A 41 -2.20 0.46 -4.99
C GLY A 41 -2.23 1.35 -3.75
N VAL A 42 -2.49 2.64 -3.98
CA VAL A 42 -2.65 3.65 -2.92
C VAL A 42 -3.88 4.49 -3.19
N ASN A 43 -4.46 5.08 -2.14
CA ASN A 43 -5.57 6.01 -2.29
C ASN A 43 -5.10 7.28 -3.02
N LYS A 44 -5.89 7.80 -3.95
CA LYS A 44 -5.59 9.01 -4.74
C LYS A 44 -6.68 10.09 -4.67
N VAL A 45 -7.63 9.96 -3.74
CA VAL A 45 -8.83 10.82 -3.69
C VAL A 45 -8.47 12.26 -3.38
N THR A 46 -7.54 12.48 -2.44
CA THR A 46 -7.11 13.82 -2.03
C THR A 46 -5.81 14.25 -2.72
N GLN A 47 -5.53 13.69 -3.88
CA GLN A 47 -4.31 13.99 -4.61
C GLN A 47 -4.43 15.39 -5.21
N SER A 48 -3.61 16.33 -4.72
CA SER A 48 -3.52 17.67 -5.31
C SER A 48 -2.78 17.57 -6.65
N SER A 49 -3.35 18.17 -7.70
CA SER A 49 -2.75 18.22 -9.04
C SER A 49 -1.49 19.07 -9.08
#